data_AF-A0A352A0W4-F1
#
_entry.id   AF-A0A352A0W4-F1
#
_cell.length_a   1.000
_cell.length_b   1.000
_cell.length_c   1.000
_cell.angle_alpha   90.00
_cell.angle_beta   90.00
_cell.angle_gamma   90.00
#
_symmetry.space_group_name_H-M   'P 1'
#
loop_
_entity.id
_entity.type
_entity.pdbx_description
1 polymer ?
#
loop_
_entity_poly.entity_id
_entity_poly.type
_entity_poly.pdbx_seq_one_letter_code
_entity_poly.pdbx_strand_id
1 'polypeptide(L)' 'MPTFIDKDGVEQTRTKCEIYTRVMGYYRPVSQFNNGKKSEFYTREYFNECTTENSKFIAEFQVA' A
#
# COMPACT_ATOMS: atom_id res chain seq x y z
N MET A 1 4.21 21.86 -10.20
CA MET A 1 3.35 20.69 -10.48
C MET A 1 3.75 20.19 -11.86
N PRO A 2 3.91 18.87 -12.08
CA PRO A 2 4.21 18.37 -13.41
C PRO A 2 3.07 18.73 -14.36
N THR A 3 3.41 19.37 -15.47
CA THR A 3 2.47 19.70 -16.54
C THR A 3 2.11 18.42 -17.28
N PHE A 4 0.83 18.06 -17.29
CA PHE A 4 0.37 16.89 -18.02
C PHE A 4 -0.11 17.36 -19.40
N ILE A 5 0.60 16.93 -20.44
CA ILE A 5 0.22 17.20 -21.83
C ILE A 5 -0.49 15.96 -22.37
N ASP A 6 -1.67 16.13 -22.94
CA ASP A 6 -2.38 15.04 -23.62
C ASP A 6 -1.69 14.69 -24.96
N LYS A 7 -2.11 13.60 -25.61
CA LYS A 7 -1.59 13.16 -26.91
C LYS A 7 -1.72 14.23 -28.00
N ASP A 8 -2.68 15.14 -27.86
CA ASP A 8 -2.94 16.25 -28.79
C ASP A 8 -2.17 17.53 -28.44
N GLY A 9 -1.27 17.51 -27.46
CA GLY A 9 -0.45 18.67 -27.09
C GLY A 9 -1.14 19.68 -26.16
N VAL A 10 -2.34 19.37 -25.67
CA VAL A 10 -3.12 20.24 -24.78
C VAL A 10 -2.70 20.06 -23.32
N GLU A 11 -2.50 21.16 -22.61
CA GLU A 11 -2.22 21.17 -21.17
C GLU A 11 -3.46 20.81 -20.35
N GLN A 12 -3.34 19.76 -19.55
CA GLN A 12 -4.42 19.21 -18.72
C GLN A 12 -4.14 19.47 -17.23
N THR A 13 -5.07 20.17 -16.57
CA THR A 13 -5.05 20.36 -15.11
C THR A 13 -5.69 19.14 -14.44
N ARG A 14 -4.88 18.28 -13.82
CA ARG A 14 -5.39 17.09 -13.10
C ARG A 14 -5.63 17.40 -11.63
N THR A 15 -6.76 16.91 -11.10
CA THR A 15 -7.01 16.89 -9.67
C THR A 15 -6.14 15.82 -9.00
N LYS A 16 -5.48 16.18 -7.90
CA LYS A 16 -4.68 15.22 -7.13
C LYS A 16 -5.60 14.21 -6.45
N CYS A 17 -5.38 12.92 -6.70
CA CYS A 17 -6.05 11.85 -5.96
C CYS A 17 -5.42 11.71 -4.57
N GLU A 18 -6.25 11.70 -3.54
CA GLU A 18 -5.80 11.39 -2.18
C GLU A 18 -5.80 9.88 -1.94
N ILE A 19 -4.72 9.38 -1.34
CA ILE A 19 -4.55 7.96 -1.03
C ILE A 19 -4.74 7.79 0.47
N TYR A 20 -5.59 6.85 0.86
CA TYR A 20 -5.87 6.51 2.25
C TYR A 20 -5.33 5.13 2.57
N THR A 21 -4.78 4.97 3.78
CA THR A 21 -4.29 3.68 4.27
C THR A 21 -4.67 3.50 5.75
N ARG A 22 -4.68 2.24 6.20
CA ARG A 22 -5.06 1.89 7.57
C ARG A 22 -3.90 2.16 8.53
N VAL A 23 -4.17 2.95 9.56
CA VAL A 23 -3.23 3.25 10.66
C VAL A 23 -3.94 2.94 11.98
N MET A 24 -3.42 1.97 12.74
CA MET A 24 -3.90 1.63 14.09
C MET A 24 -5.43 1.45 14.21
N GLY A 25 -6.10 0.99 13.14
CA GLY A 25 -7.53 0.67 13.16
C GLY A 25 -8.42 1.50 12.25
N TYR A 26 -8.01 2.72 11.85
CA TYR A 26 -8.81 3.64 11.02
C TYR A 26 -8.07 4.07 9.74
N TYR A 27 -8.81 4.65 8.77
CA TYR A 27 -8.23 5.18 7.54
C TYR A 27 -7.69 6.59 7.74
N ARG A 28 -6.44 6.80 7.33
CA ARG A 28 -5.77 8.11 7.36
C ARG A 28 -5.16 8.42 5.99
N PRO A 29 -5.28 9.66 5.50
CA PRO A 29 -4.66 10.04 4.23
C PRO A 29 -3.14 10.04 4.36
N VAL A 30 -2.49 9.44 3.37
CA VAL A 30 -1.02 9.28 3.30
C VAL A 30 -0.31 10.64 3.22
N SER A 31 -0.99 11.66 2.66
CA SER A 31 -0.50 13.04 2.61
C SER A 31 -0.18 13.63 3.99
N GLN A 32 -0.81 13.13 5.06
CA GLN A 32 -0.63 13.61 6.43
C GLN A 32 0.46 12.86 7.22
N PHE A 33 1.24 11.97 6.58
CA PHE A 33 2.23 11.16 7.28
C PHE A 33 3.48 12.00 7.59
N ASN A 34 3.84 12.06 8.87
CA ASN A 34 5.15 12.57 9.29
C ASN A 34 6.24 11.50 9.06
N ASN A 35 7.51 11.86 9.25
CA ASN A 35 8.64 10.96 8.97
C ASN A 35 8.59 9.68 9.83
N GLY A 36 8.19 9.78 11.10
CA GLY A 36 8.03 8.61 11.96
C GLY A 36 6.95 7.64 11.47
N LYS A 37 5.81 8.15 11.00
CA LYS A 37 4.73 7.32 10.45
C LYS A 37 5.10 6.69 9.11
N LYS A 38 5.90 7.38 8.28
CA LYS A 38 6.46 6.78 7.07
C LYS A 38 7.42 5.64 7.42
N SER A 39 8.34 5.87 8.36
CA SER A 39 9.26 4.84 8.83
C SER A 39 8.52 3.61 9.37
N GLU A 40 7.55 3.81 10.26
CA GLU A 40 6.71 2.74 10.79
C GLU A 40 6.01 1.96 9.67
N PHE A 41 5.43 2.66 8.70
CA PHE A 41 4.74 2.02 7.58
C PHE A 41 5.68 1.17 6.71
N TYR A 42 6.89 1.64 6.42
CA TYR A 42 7.87 0.89 5.62
C TYR A 42 8.48 -0.31 6.35
N THR A 43 8.44 -0.34 7.68
CA THR A 43 8.88 -1.50 8.47
C THR A 43 7.80 -2.58 8.58
N ARG A 44 6.56 -2.34 8.11
CA ARG A 44 5.50 -3.35 8.17
C ARG A 44 5.80 -4.50 7.23
N GLU A 45 5.79 -5.72 7.76
CA GLU A 45 5.84 -6.94 6.97
C GLU A 45 4.42 -7.35 6.56
N TYR A 46 4.26 -7.68 5.28
CA TYR A 46 3.01 -8.17 4.73
C TYR A 46 2.99 -9.69 4.76
N PHE A 47 1.81 -10.25 5.01
CA PHE A 47 1.58 -11.66 4.84
C PHE A 47 1.87 -12.07 3.39
N ASN A 48 2.66 -13.11 3.21
CA ASN A 48 2.92 -13.73 1.92
C ASN A 48 2.64 -15.24 2.06
N GLU A 49 1.64 -15.72 1.32
CA GLU A 49 1.14 -17.10 1.38
C GLU A 49 2.23 -18.14 1.15
N CYS A 50 3.17 -17.86 0.24
CA CYS A 50 4.25 -18.76 -0.15
C CYS A 50 5.32 -18.91 0.94
N THR A 51 5.44 -17.94 1.85
CA THR A 51 6.42 -17.94 2.94
C THR A 51 5.79 -18.24 4.30
N THR A 52 4.49 -18.49 4.34
CA THR A 52 3.79 -18.72 5.61
C THR A 52 3.98 -20.17 6.04
N GLU A 53 4.55 -20.41 7.23
CA GLU A 53 4.73 -21.76 7.77
C GLU A 53 3.40 -22.53 7.93
N ASN A 54 2.26 -21.84 8.01
CA ASN A 54 0.94 -22.47 7.98
C ASN A 54 0.66 -23.24 6.69
N SER A 55 1.16 -22.80 5.52
CA SER A 55 0.94 -23.57 4.28
C SER A 55 1.73 -24.87 4.29
N LYS A 56 2.94 -24.86 4.85
CA LYS A 56 3.75 -26.07 5.10
C LYS A 56 3.11 -26.98 6.15
N PHE A 57 2.66 -26.42 7.27
CA PHE A 57 1.94 -27.14 8.32
C PHE A 57 0.66 -27.79 7.79
N ILE A 58 -0.13 -27.07 7.00
CA ILE A 58 -1.32 -27.62 6.36
C ILE A 58 -0.94 -28.74 5.38
N ALA A 59 0.07 -28.55 4.53
CA ALA A 59 0.51 -29.61 3.61
C ALA A 59 1.02 -30.87 4.35
N GLU A 60 1.67 -30.70 5.50
CA GLU A 60 2.26 -31.79 6.29
C GLU A 60 1.23 -32.54 7.14
N PHE A 61 0.20 -31.84 7.64
CA PHE A 61 -0.74 -32.37 8.63
C PHE A 61 -2.19 -32.46 8.15
N GLN A 62 -2.54 -32.01 6.94
CA GLN A 62 -3.90 -32.12 6.39
C GLN A 62 -4.14 -33.44 5.64
N VAL A 63 -3.89 -34.57 6.30
CA VAL A 63 -4.45 -35.87 5.90
C VAL A 63 -5.05 -36.56 7.12
N ALA A 64 -6.38 -36.46 7.20
CA ALA A 64 -7.29 -37.51 7.65
C ALA A 64 -8.48 -37.52 6.69
#